data_AF-A0A354YE60-F1
#
_entry.id   AF-A0A354YE60-F1
#
_cell.length_a   1.000
_cell.length_b   1.000
_cell.length_c   1.000
_cell.angle_alpha   90.00
_cell.angle_beta   90.00
_cell.angle_gamma   90.00
#
_symmetry.space_group_name_H-M   'P 1'
#
loop_
_entity.id
_entity.type
_entity.pdbx_description
1 polymer ?
#
loop_
_entity_poly.entity_id
_entity_poly.type
_entity_poly.pdbx_seq_one_letter_code
_entity_poly.pdbx_strand_id
1 'polypeptide(L)'
;MREALGVLALVVAGILVYTACLMAFADIGPYKAVLLGVFAVPALLATLLGKWLRRIGWRHAFGLPLFWGGVSTLAMVICMACMWFTPQLQPLFAADPRVVGGYRQGLALLAGCLLLGGLCWRAGLRARAQHR
;
A
#
# COMPACT_ATOMS: atom_id res chain seq x y z
N MET A 1 -20.66 -2.64 -17.53
CA MET A 1 -19.29 -3.21 -17.62
C MET A 1 -18.17 -2.22 -17.29
N ARG A 2 -18.17 -0.98 -17.83
CA ARG A 2 -17.11 0.02 -17.54
C ARG A 2 -16.87 0.31 -16.05
N GLU A 3 -17.94 0.43 -15.26
CA GLU A 3 -17.85 0.61 -13.80
C GLU A 3 -17.12 -0.55 -13.11
N ALA A 4 -17.47 -1.80 -13.46
CA ALA A 4 -16.85 -2.99 -12.90
C ALA A 4 -15.36 -3.08 -13.25
N LEU A 5 -14.99 -2.78 -14.51
CA LEU A 5 -13.59 -2.70 -14.94
C LEU A 5 -12.81 -1.61 -14.18
N GLY A 6 -13.45 -0.48 -13.92
CA GLY A 6 -12.85 0.60 -13.13
C GLY A 6 -12.63 0.22 -11.66
N VAL A 7 -13.54 -0.54 -11.06
CA VAL A 7 -13.36 -1.10 -9.70
C VAL A 7 -12.21 -2.10 -9.70
N LEU A 8 -12.18 -3.03 -10.67
CA LEU A 8 -11.11 -4.01 -10.79
C LEU A 8 -9.74 -3.34 -10.92
N ALA A 9 -9.61 -2.29 -11.73
CA ALA A 9 -8.37 -1.53 -11.86
C ALA A 9 -7.91 -0.90 -10.53
N LEU A 10 -8.83 -0.38 -9.72
CA LEU A 10 -8.51 0.16 -8.38
C LEU A 10 -8.12 -0.94 -7.39
N VAL A 11 -8.74 -2.12 -7.47
CA VAL A 11 -8.35 -3.29 -6.66
C VAL A 11 -6.95 -3.74 -7.01
N VAL A 12 -6.65 -3.88 -8.31
CA VAL A 12 -5.30 -4.22 -8.81
C VAL A 12 -4.28 -3.18 -8.34
N ALA A 13 -4.61 -1.89 -8.41
CA ALA A 13 -3.75 -0.84 -7.88
C ALA A 13 -3.48 -1.02 -6.38
N GLY A 14 -4.50 -1.37 -5.58
CA GLY A 14 -4.34 -1.62 -4.15
C GLY A 14 -3.44 -2.82 -3.84
N ILE A 15 -3.57 -3.90 -4.61
CA ILE A 15 -2.69 -5.08 -4.51
C ILE A 15 -1.24 -4.69 -4.83
N LEU A 16 -1.02 -3.90 -5.90
CA LEU A 16 0.31 -3.45 -6.27
C LEU A 16 0.93 -2.52 -5.22
N VAL A 17 0.14 -1.63 -4.61
CA VAL A 17 0.58 -0.81 -3.48
C VAL A 17 0.97 -1.70 -2.30
N TYR A 18 0.16 -2.69 -1.95
CA TYR A 18 0.47 -3.67 -0.91
C TYR A 18 1.79 -4.40 -1.20
N THR A 19 1.99 -4.89 -2.42
CA THR A 19 3.25 -5.54 -2.82
C THR A 19 4.44 -4.60 -2.75
N ALA A 20 4.30 -3.36 -3.21
CA ALA A 20 5.35 -2.34 -3.08
C ALA A 20 5.70 -2.06 -1.61
N CYS A 21 4.69 -1.96 -0.74
CA CYS A 21 4.90 -1.79 0.69
C CYS A 21 5.62 -3.00 1.31
N LEU A 22 5.23 -4.23 0.99
CA LEU A 22 5.95 -5.43 1.45
C LEU A 22 7.40 -5.46 0.97
N MET A 23 7.65 -5.14 -0.30
CA MET A 23 9.02 -5.07 -0.84
C MET A 23 9.85 -3.98 -0.16
N ALA A 24 9.22 -2.94 0.39
CA ALA A 24 9.91 -1.94 1.19
C ALA A 24 10.37 -2.48 2.56
N PHE A 25 9.72 -3.53 3.09
CA PHE A 25 10.19 -4.22 4.31
C PHE A 25 11.32 -5.21 4.03
N ALA A 26 11.42 -5.73 2.80
CA ALA A 26 12.50 -6.63 2.41
C ALA A 26 13.84 -5.89 2.24
N ASP A 27 14.93 -6.52 2.65
CA ASP A 27 16.30 -6.06 2.34
C ASP A 27 16.80 -6.73 1.05
N ILE A 28 16.46 -6.10 -0.08
CA ILE A 28 16.76 -6.61 -1.43
C ILE A 28 18.03 -5.94 -2.00
N GLY A 29 18.82 -5.27 -1.16
CA GLY A 29 20.05 -4.59 -1.55
C GLY A 29 19.82 -3.42 -2.53
N PRO A 30 20.74 -3.16 -3.48
CA PRO A 30 20.77 -1.93 -4.27
C PRO A 30 19.60 -1.81 -5.27
N TYR A 31 18.96 -2.93 -5.63
CA TYR A 31 17.86 -2.96 -6.60
C TYR A 31 16.50 -2.60 -5.99
N LYS A 32 16.44 -2.29 -4.69
CA LYS A 32 15.20 -1.99 -3.97
C LYS A 32 14.40 -0.86 -4.61
N ALA A 33 15.06 0.23 -5.01
CA ALA A 33 14.38 1.37 -5.65
C ALA A 33 13.76 0.98 -6.99
N VAL A 34 14.44 0.15 -7.78
CA VAL A 34 13.95 -0.34 -9.08
C VAL A 34 12.73 -1.24 -8.86
N LEU A 35 12.80 -2.19 -7.92
CA LEU A 35 11.69 -3.07 -7.59
C LEU A 35 10.47 -2.28 -7.09
N LEU A 36 10.67 -1.30 -6.21
CA LEU A 36 9.61 -0.41 -5.78
C LEU A 36 8.98 0.33 -6.96
N GLY A 37 9.79 0.82 -7.90
CA GLY A 37 9.33 1.46 -9.14
C GLY A 37 8.51 0.52 -10.03
N VAL A 38 8.93 -0.74 -10.17
CA VAL A 38 8.24 -1.77 -10.97
C VAL A 38 6.83 -2.04 -10.45
N PHE A 39 6.57 -1.91 -9.15
CA PHE A 39 5.21 -2.06 -8.60
C PHE A 39 4.47 -0.72 -8.51
N ALA A 40 5.15 0.37 -8.19
CA ALA A 40 4.55 1.70 -8.03
C ALA A 40 4.04 2.28 -9.35
N VAL A 41 4.77 2.11 -10.45
CA VAL A 41 4.37 2.66 -11.76
C VAL A 41 3.09 1.99 -12.28
N PRO A 42 2.97 0.65 -12.32
CA PRO A 42 1.71 -0.01 -12.68
C PRO A 42 0.58 0.31 -11.70
N ALA A 43 0.85 0.47 -10.40
CA ALA A 43 -0.16 0.88 -9.43
C ALA A 43 -0.75 2.26 -9.77
N LEU A 44 0.11 3.21 -10.15
CA LEU A 44 -0.29 4.54 -10.58
C LEU A 44 -1.13 4.48 -11.87
N LEU A 45 -0.68 3.72 -12.88
CA LEU A 45 -1.41 3.55 -14.13
C LEU A 45 -2.78 2.90 -13.92
N ALA A 46 -2.85 1.86 -13.09
CA ALA A 46 -4.10 1.19 -12.73
C ALA A 46 -5.05 2.14 -11.98
N THR A 47 -4.51 2.99 -11.09
CA THR A 47 -5.29 4.03 -10.40
C THR A 47 -5.85 5.07 -11.36
N LEU A 48 -5.04 5.54 -12.31
CA LEU A 48 -5.45 6.49 -13.34
C LEU A 48 -6.52 5.89 -14.27
N LEU A 49 -6.37 4.62 -14.65
CA LEU A 49 -7.35 3.89 -15.45
C LEU A 49 -8.67 3.74 -14.69
N GLY A 50 -8.63 3.31 -13.43
CA GLY A 50 -9.80 3.19 -12.58
C GLY A 50 -10.53 4.52 -12.37
N LYS A 51 -9.75 5.59 -12.19
CA LYS A 51 -10.27 6.97 -12.15
C LYS A 51 -10.99 7.34 -13.45
N TRP A 52 -10.34 7.14 -14.59
CA TRP A 52 -10.87 7.51 -15.91
C TRP A 52 -12.15 6.75 -16.23
N LEU A 53 -12.20 5.45 -15.93
CA LEU A 53 -13.37 4.60 -16.17
C LEU A 53 -14.57 4.96 -15.29
N ARG A 54 -14.36 5.31 -14.01
CA ARG A 54 -15.43 5.62 -13.05
C ARG A 54 -15.77 7.10 -12.90
N ARG A 55 -15.02 7.98 -13.57
CA ARG A 55 -15.14 9.45 -13.46
C ARG A 55 -15.18 9.98 -12.02
N ILE A 56 -14.46 9.32 -11.13
CA ILE A 56 -14.38 9.71 -9.71
C ILE A 56 -13.33 10.81 -9.52
N GLY A 57 -13.52 11.65 -8.50
CA GLY A 57 -12.55 12.68 -8.13
C GLY A 57 -11.19 12.08 -7.77
N TRP A 58 -10.11 12.80 -8.12
CA TRP A 58 -8.71 12.40 -7.87
C TRP A 58 -8.47 11.94 -6.44
N ARG A 59 -9.02 12.68 -5.47
CA ARG A 59 -8.90 12.41 -4.04
C ARG A 59 -9.41 11.02 -3.66
N HIS A 60 -10.52 10.58 -4.25
CA HIS A 60 -11.10 9.28 -3.94
C HIS A 60 -10.40 8.15 -4.71
N ALA A 61 -10.01 8.40 -5.98
CA ALA A 61 -9.30 7.42 -6.80
C ALA A 61 -7.96 7.01 -6.20
N PHE A 62 -7.18 7.97 -5.70
CA PHE A 62 -5.89 7.70 -5.06
C PHE A 62 -6.03 7.30 -3.59
N GLY A 63 -7.01 7.83 -2.88
CA GLY A 63 -7.23 7.52 -1.47
C GLY A 63 -7.56 6.05 -1.23
N LEU A 64 -8.41 5.45 -2.07
CA LEU A 64 -8.89 4.07 -1.88
C LEU A 64 -7.73 3.03 -1.91
N PRO A 65 -6.92 2.98 -2.97
CA PRO A 65 -5.86 1.97 -3.11
C PRO A 65 -4.72 2.20 -2.11
N LEU A 66 -4.32 3.46 -1.89
CA LEU A 66 -3.26 3.79 -0.93
C LEU A 66 -3.65 3.42 0.50
N PHE A 67 -4.88 3.76 0.91
CA PHE A 67 -5.34 3.48 2.26
C PHE A 67 -5.54 1.97 2.48
N TRP A 68 -6.25 1.28 1.59
CA TRP A 68 -6.49 -0.17 1.74
C TRP A 68 -5.21 -0.98 1.60
N GLY A 69 -4.35 -0.68 0.61
CA GLY A 69 -3.05 -1.33 0.48
C GLY A 69 -2.19 -1.13 1.73
N GLY A 70 -2.21 0.08 2.30
CA GLY A 70 -1.58 0.37 3.58
C GLY A 70 -2.17 -0.43 4.74
N VAL A 71 -3.49 -0.44 4.92
CA VAL A 71 -4.16 -1.18 6.01
C VAL A 71 -3.87 -2.68 5.93
N SER A 72 -3.93 -3.27 4.73
CA SER A 72 -3.59 -4.68 4.51
C SER A 72 -2.13 -4.97 4.83
N THR A 73 -1.21 -4.06 4.47
CA THR A 73 0.20 -4.20 4.83
C THR A 73 0.39 -4.09 6.35
N LEU A 74 -0.29 -3.15 7.00
CA LEU A 74 -0.23 -2.97 8.45
C LEU A 74 -0.69 -4.23 9.20
N ALA A 75 -1.77 -4.87 8.75
CA ALA A 75 -2.21 -6.15 9.31
C ALA A 75 -1.13 -7.22 9.21
N MET A 76 -0.43 -7.31 8.07
CA MET A 76 0.71 -8.23 7.92
C MET A 76 1.88 -7.90 8.83
N VAL A 77 2.24 -6.62 8.96
CA VAL A 77 3.32 -6.17 9.87
C VAL A 77 2.99 -6.53 11.32
N ILE A 78 1.72 -6.39 11.73
CA ILE A 78 1.27 -6.81 13.06
C ILE A 78 1.39 -8.32 13.22
N CYS A 79 0.95 -9.11 12.23
CA CYS A 79 1.11 -10.57 12.27
C CYS A 79 2.59 -10.99 12.38
N MET A 80 3.48 -10.35 11.61
CA MET A 80 4.93 -10.61 11.70
C MET A 80 5.48 -10.25 13.08
N ALA A 81 5.06 -9.13 13.66
CA ALA A 81 5.45 -8.75 15.02
C ALA A 81 4.98 -9.80 16.04
N CYS A 82 3.74 -10.28 15.95
CA CYS A 82 3.24 -11.34 16.82
C CYS A 82 4.04 -12.64 16.68
N MET A 83 4.41 -13.04 15.46
CA MET A 83 5.26 -14.22 15.23
C MET A 83 6.65 -14.03 15.84
N TRP A 84 7.22 -12.82 15.76
CA TRP A 84 8.53 -12.52 16.34
C TRP A 84 8.54 -12.63 17.87
N PHE A 85 7.47 -12.20 18.54
CA PHE A 85 7.33 -12.34 19.99
C PHE A 85 6.95 -13.76 20.43
N THR A 86 6.62 -14.66 19.50
CA THR A 86 6.30 -16.04 19.83
C THR A 86 7.58 -16.82 20.08
N PRO A 87 7.84 -17.31 21.31
CA PRO A 87 9.14 -17.89 21.69
C PRO A 87 9.51 -19.13 20.89
N GLN A 88 8.52 -19.87 20.36
CA GLN A 88 8.74 -21.04 19.51
C GLN A 88 9.26 -20.68 18.10
N LEU A 89 8.93 -19.48 17.61
CA LEU A 89 9.30 -19.01 16.27
C LEU A 89 10.50 -18.06 16.30
N GLN A 90 10.82 -17.49 17.46
CA GLN A 90 11.94 -16.60 17.67
C GLN A 90 13.28 -17.08 17.07
N PRO A 91 13.71 -18.35 17.20
CA PRO A 91 14.98 -18.80 16.60
C PRO A 91 14.98 -18.78 15.06
N LEU A 92 13.81 -18.81 14.41
CA LEU A 92 13.70 -18.68 12.95
C LEU A 92 13.86 -17.22 12.48
N PHE A 93 13.61 -16.24 13.35
CA PHE A 93 13.64 -14.81 13.03
C PHE A 93 14.86 -14.07 13.62
N ALA A 94 15.54 -14.62 14.63
CA ALA A 94 16.59 -13.94 15.38
C ALA A 94 17.94 -13.77 14.67
N ALA A 95 18.10 -14.26 13.43
CA ALA A 95 19.44 -14.45 12.85
C ALA A 95 19.95 -13.33 11.93
N ASP A 96 19.13 -12.38 11.47
CA ASP A 96 19.56 -11.48 10.39
C ASP A 96 19.38 -9.97 10.67
N PRO A 97 20.47 -9.23 10.98
CA PRO A 97 20.42 -7.78 11.27
C PRO A 97 19.95 -6.92 10.09
N ARG A 98 19.95 -7.49 8.87
CA ARG A 98 19.39 -6.87 7.65
C ARG A 98 17.88 -6.61 7.75
N VAL A 99 17.18 -7.39 8.57
CA VAL A 99 15.73 -7.25 8.80
C VAL A 99 15.38 -5.90 9.45
N VAL A 100 16.25 -5.37 10.31
CA VAL A 100 16.00 -4.11 11.05
C VAL A 100 16.09 -2.88 10.15
N GLY A 101 17.03 -2.88 9.20
CA GLY A 101 17.20 -1.79 8.22
C GLY A 101 16.03 -1.69 7.25
N GLY A 102 15.58 -2.83 6.73
CA GLY A 102 14.37 -2.93 5.89
C GLY A 102 13.11 -2.46 6.62
N TYR A 103 13.00 -2.76 7.92
CA TYR A 103 11.82 -2.41 8.73
C TYR A 103 11.57 -0.90 8.84
N ARG A 104 12.62 -0.09 9.04
CA ARG A 104 12.46 1.38 9.16
C ARG A 104 11.93 2.00 7.87
N GLN A 105 12.47 1.56 6.73
CA GLN A 105 12.04 2.04 5.41
C GLN A 105 10.61 1.56 5.07
N GLY A 106 10.30 0.30 5.36
CA GLY A 106 8.96 -0.25 5.20
C GLY A 106 7.93 0.50 6.03
N LEU A 107 8.22 0.77 7.31
CA LEU A 107 7.36 1.55 8.20
C LEU A 107 7.16 2.98 7.70
N ALA A 108 8.23 3.65 7.23
CA ALA A 108 8.12 5.01 6.70
C ALA A 108 7.21 5.06 5.46
N LEU A 109 7.38 4.13 4.53
CA LEU A 109 6.53 4.05 3.33
C LEU A 109 5.08 3.73 3.70
N LEU A 110 4.87 2.76 4.59
CA LEU A 110 3.56 2.38 5.09
C LEU A 110 2.83 3.57 5.75
N ALA A 111 3.52 4.30 6.62
CA ALA A 111 2.98 5.49 7.27
C ALA A 111 2.61 6.57 6.24
N GLY A 112 3.46 6.79 5.24
CA GLY A 112 3.18 7.71 4.13
C GLY A 112 1.92 7.31 3.34
N CYS A 113 1.80 6.03 2.97
CA CYS A 113 0.63 5.51 2.24
C CYS A 113 -0.66 5.63 3.08
N LEU A 114 -0.61 5.32 4.37
CA LEU A 114 -1.78 5.44 5.26
C LEU A 114 -2.20 6.89 5.47
N LEU A 115 -1.24 7.80 5.72
CA LEU A 115 -1.51 9.21 5.92
C LEU A 115 -2.05 9.86 4.64
N LEU A 116 -1.35 9.72 3.51
CA LEU A 116 -1.79 10.29 2.24
C LEU A 116 -3.11 9.65 1.77
N GLY A 117 -3.22 8.32 1.85
CA GLY A 117 -4.45 7.59 1.52
C GLY A 117 -5.62 8.05 2.37
N GLY A 118 -5.44 8.17 3.68
CA GLY A 118 -6.46 8.62 4.62
C GLY A 118 -6.87 10.08 4.42
N LEU A 119 -5.91 10.98 4.18
CA LEU A 119 -6.18 12.40 3.88
C LEU A 119 -6.94 12.55 2.56
N CYS A 120 -6.48 11.89 1.50
CA CYS A 120 -7.15 11.89 0.20
C CYS A 120 -8.56 11.29 0.29
N TRP A 121 -8.72 10.19 1.01
CA TRP A 121 -10.03 9.59 1.23
C TRP A 121 -10.98 10.56 1.95
N ARG A 122 -10.56 11.09 3.10
CA ARG A 122 -11.37 12.03 3.90
C ARG A 122 -11.75 13.28 3.09
N ALA A 123 -10.80 13.83 2.34
CA ALA A 123 -11.03 14.97 1.48
C ALA A 123 -12.00 14.64 0.32
N GLY A 124 -11.98 13.40 -0.18
CA GLY A 124 -12.94 12.91 -1.18
C GLY A 124 -14.35 12.72 -0.63
N LEU A 125 -14.48 12.24 0.62
CA LEU A 125 -15.79 12.13 1.29
C LEU A 125 -16.43 13.50 1.50
N ARG A 126 -15.65 14.48 1.98
CA ARG A 126 -16.14 15.86 2.19
C ARG A 126 -16.63 16.50 0.90
N ALA A 127 -15.90 16.32 -0.20
CA ALA A 127 -16.30 16.86 -1.51
C ALA A 127 -17.63 16.25 -2.01
N ARG A 128 -17.90 14.97 -1.73
CA ARG A 128 -19.19 14.34 -2.08
C ARG A 128 -20.35 14.83 -1.23
N ALA A 129 -20.11 15.14 0.04
CA ALA A 129 -21.13 15.65 0.95
C ALA A 129 -21.60 17.07 0.59
N GLN A 130 -20.78 17.87 -0.12
CA GLN A 130 -21.13 19.23 -0.56
C GLN A 130 -21.93 19.27 -1.87
N HIS A 131 -22.01 18.16 -2.60
CA HIS A 131 -22.72 18.05 -3.88
C HIS A 131 -24.00 17.19 -3.81
N ARG A 132 -24.42 16.81 -2.60
CA ARG A 132 -25.71 16.19 -2.31
C ARG A 132 -26.59 17.19 -1.60
#